data_AF-A0A3B9IQN6-F1
#
_entry.id   AF-A0A3B9IQN6-F1
#
_cell.length_a   1.000
_cell.length_b   1.000
_cell.length_c   1.000
_cell.angle_alpha   90.00
_cell.angle_beta   90.00
_cell.angle_gamma   90.00
#
_symmetry.space_group_name_H-M   'P 1'
#
loop_
_entity.id
_entity.type
_entity.pdbx_description
1 polymer ?
#
loop_
_entity_poly.entity_id
_entity_poly.type
_entity_poly.pdbx_seq_one_letter_code
_entity_poly.pdbx_strand_id
1 'polypeptide(L)'
;DTTGGGPAADADPVNPAAAPVARQAFRRMIPPGPVRSRDLDGAGAHTPRHFQIHRPRIGYPQAVFTGFPGAFDHLAAIGRANQGRPPAAWVVPDMPDPDADLLEIRVLVQAPRFDPAGGDAGFTLLYRTTRAFPALVDPAAPAVLDLTLDWVDCARLSDIAWPMDGGLPGAGPVVVPRGRNVRVLVRALGRADPGYFGSEAARLGSPGELWPGTVTVPLSPEPPLFAPTTDQERLASVFLQPEVPRAAETAVAAAQPGATKLMVTRLAAATGLVAEDGTLYGVPGRRTVFGCAGLKHHLAPDGGALTLTSPVELEQVWLNLVRLRLDRDWSWTGLSSPAVTVSR
;
A
#
# COMPACT_ATOMS: atom_id res chain seq x y z
N ASP A 1 26.75 34.62 25.57
CA ASP A 1 26.69 35.47 26.76
C ASP A 1 25.28 36.02 26.90
N THR A 2 24.57 35.66 27.96
CA THR A 2 23.20 36.12 28.24
C THR A 2 23.15 37.52 28.86
N THR A 3 24.30 38.14 29.13
CA THR A 3 24.41 39.49 29.70
C THR A 3 24.52 40.60 28.64
N GLY A 4 24.56 40.24 27.35
CA GLY A 4 24.57 41.20 26.25
C GLY A 4 25.85 42.06 26.16
N GLY A 5 26.91 41.71 26.89
CA GLY A 5 28.17 42.46 26.93
C GLY A 5 29.18 42.06 25.84
N GLY A 6 28.83 41.12 24.97
CA GLY A 6 29.68 40.66 23.88
C GLY A 6 29.65 41.60 22.66
N PRO A 7 30.69 41.55 21.80
CA PRO A 7 30.71 42.29 20.53
C PRO A 7 29.51 41.92 19.65
N ALA A 8 29.01 42.89 18.88
CA ALA A 8 27.94 42.67 17.92
C ALA A 8 28.39 41.68 16.83
N ALA A 9 27.44 40.99 16.19
CA ALA A 9 27.74 39.95 15.19
C ALA A 9 28.49 40.48 13.95
N ASP A 10 28.42 41.79 13.72
CA ASP A 10 29.07 42.55 12.66
C ASP A 10 30.27 43.39 13.14
N ALA A 11 30.63 43.30 14.43
CA ALA A 11 31.75 44.05 14.96
C ALA A 11 33.09 43.44 14.53
N ASP A 12 33.99 44.30 14.03
CA ASP A 12 35.36 43.90 13.74
C ASP A 12 36.11 43.57 15.05
N PRO A 13 36.87 42.46 15.09
CA PRO A 13 37.61 42.09 16.28
C PRO A 13 38.71 43.13 16.57
N VAL A 14 38.70 43.68 17.79
CA VAL A 14 39.67 44.68 18.26
C VAL A 14 41.11 44.14 18.28
N ASN A 15 41.28 42.83 18.48
CA ASN A 15 42.56 42.13 18.41
C ASN A 15 42.41 40.85 17.55
N PRO A 16 42.62 40.91 16.23
CA PRO A 16 42.57 39.73 15.39
C PRO A 16 43.80 38.84 15.69
N ALA A 17 43.66 37.87 16.58
CA ALA A 17 44.59 36.75 16.63
C ALA A 17 44.50 35.96 15.32
N ALA A 18 45.48 35.10 15.01
CA ALA A 18 45.45 34.17 13.87
C ALA A 18 44.39 33.05 14.01
N ALA A 19 43.26 33.34 14.66
CA ALA A 19 42.14 32.44 14.82
C ALA A 19 41.21 32.55 13.59
N PRO A 20 41.04 31.48 12.80
CA PRO A 20 40.12 31.52 11.66
C PRO A 20 38.69 31.63 12.17
N VAL A 21 37.98 32.68 11.75
CA VAL A 21 36.53 32.78 11.93
C VAL A 21 35.89 31.70 11.05
N ALA A 22 35.29 30.69 11.68
CA ALA A 22 34.51 29.66 11.00
C ALA A 22 33.03 30.03 11.04
N ARG A 23 32.35 29.98 9.88
CA ARG A 23 30.90 30.10 9.78
C ARG A 23 30.29 28.71 9.66
N GLN A 24 29.32 28.38 10.51
CA GLN A 24 28.55 27.15 10.42
C GLN A 24 27.11 27.49 10.06
N ALA A 25 26.59 26.88 9.00
CA ALA A 25 25.17 26.98 8.67
C ALA A 25 24.35 26.25 9.74
N PHE A 26 23.40 26.95 10.35
CA PHE A 26 22.45 26.33 11.26
C PHE A 26 21.37 25.63 10.43
N ARG A 27 21.46 24.30 10.34
CA ARG A 27 20.53 23.47 9.58
C ARG A 27 19.53 22.79 10.50
N ARG A 28 18.29 22.66 10.05
CA ARG A 28 17.26 21.88 10.73
C ARG A 28 17.57 20.39 10.58
N MET A 29 17.91 19.74 11.70
CA MET A 29 18.18 18.29 11.77
C MET A 29 16.96 17.47 12.19
N ILE A 30 15.89 18.13 12.65
CA ILE A 30 14.70 17.50 13.20
C ILE A 30 13.59 17.54 12.15
N PRO A 31 12.95 16.40 11.83
CA PRO A 31 11.84 16.36 10.89
C PRO A 31 10.62 17.17 11.35
N PRO A 32 9.71 17.53 10.43
CA PRO A 32 8.38 17.98 10.81
C PRO A 32 7.70 17.00 11.77
N GLY A 33 6.93 17.55 12.72
CA GLY A 33 6.12 16.74 13.62
C GLY A 33 5.02 15.95 12.89
N PRO A 34 4.30 15.06 13.60
CA PRO A 34 3.18 14.34 13.01
C PRO A 34 2.04 15.29 12.62
N VAL A 35 1.36 14.96 11.53
CA VAL A 35 0.11 15.62 11.14
C VAL A 35 -1.03 15.11 12.02
N ARG A 36 -2.06 15.94 12.24
CA ARG A 36 -3.29 15.50 12.93
C ARG A 36 -4.42 15.47 11.92
N SER A 37 -5.06 14.32 11.76
CA SER A 37 -6.27 14.18 10.95
C SER A 37 -7.51 14.28 11.83
N ARG A 38 -8.56 14.88 11.27
CA ARG A 38 -9.92 14.85 11.81
C ARG A 38 -10.84 14.29 10.73
N ASP A 39 -11.50 13.19 11.05
CA ASP A 39 -12.57 12.63 10.22
C ASP A 39 -13.82 13.50 10.36
N LEU A 40 -14.35 14.00 9.23
CA LEU A 40 -15.55 14.84 9.19
C LEU A 40 -16.83 14.02 8.97
N ASP A 41 -16.72 12.79 8.48
CA ASP A 41 -17.87 11.88 8.30
C ASP A 41 -18.21 11.13 9.60
N GLY A 42 -17.29 11.16 10.56
CA GLY A 42 -17.47 10.59 11.89
C GLY A 42 -16.77 9.24 12.04
N ALA A 43 -16.23 9.00 13.23
CA ALA A 43 -15.50 7.76 13.53
C ALA A 43 -16.39 6.53 13.28
N GLY A 44 -15.95 5.64 12.39
CA GLY A 44 -16.67 4.43 12.03
C GLY A 44 -17.61 4.56 10.82
N ALA A 45 -17.54 5.65 10.06
CA ALA A 45 -18.20 5.74 8.77
C ALA A 45 -17.80 4.54 7.87
N HIS A 46 -18.78 3.88 7.28
CA HIS A 46 -18.56 2.72 6.39
C HIS A 46 -17.86 3.10 5.08
N THR A 47 -17.80 4.39 4.75
CA THR A 47 -17.15 4.94 3.56
C THR A 47 -16.64 6.33 3.89
N PRO A 48 -15.49 6.45 4.59
CA PRO A 48 -14.96 7.75 4.98
C PRO A 48 -14.46 8.50 3.75
N ARG A 49 -14.79 9.77 3.61
CA ARG A 49 -14.53 10.61 2.44
C ARG A 49 -13.89 11.93 2.81
N HIS A 50 -14.31 12.58 3.89
CA HIS A 50 -13.95 13.96 4.18
C HIS A 50 -13.06 14.05 5.43
N PHE A 51 -11.88 14.64 5.27
CA PHE A 51 -10.89 14.79 6.34
C PHE A 51 -10.34 16.21 6.41
N GLN A 52 -10.07 16.67 7.63
CA GLN A 52 -9.27 17.86 7.88
C GLN A 52 -7.88 17.45 8.37
N ILE A 53 -6.85 17.84 7.65
CA ILE A 53 -5.46 17.58 8.01
C ILE A 53 -4.86 18.87 8.56
N HIS A 54 -4.53 18.85 9.84
CA HIS A 54 -3.84 19.94 10.50
C HIS A 54 -2.34 19.80 10.30
N ARG A 55 -1.72 20.87 9.80
CA ARG A 55 -0.27 21.04 9.74
C ARG A 55 0.35 20.78 11.13
N PRO A 56 1.54 20.17 11.20
CA PRO A 56 2.24 19.99 12.47
C PRO A 56 2.46 21.33 13.17
N ARG A 57 2.56 21.30 14.50
CA ARG A 57 2.80 22.49 15.31
C ARG A 57 4.19 22.46 15.91
N ILE A 58 4.82 23.62 16.01
CA ILE A 58 6.13 23.83 16.62
C ILE A 58 6.04 24.93 17.68
N GLY A 59 6.77 24.76 18.77
CA GLY A 59 6.84 25.71 19.87
C GLY A 59 8.20 26.37 19.99
N TYR A 60 8.43 27.06 21.10
CA TYR A 60 9.74 27.60 21.43
C TYR A 60 10.75 26.47 21.78
N PRO A 61 12.02 26.54 21.34
CA PRO A 61 12.61 27.59 20.52
C PRO A 61 12.49 27.35 19.00
N GLN A 62 12.00 26.18 18.57
CA GLN A 62 11.96 25.75 17.17
C GLN A 62 11.31 26.78 16.25
N ALA A 63 10.16 27.31 16.64
CA ALA A 63 9.42 28.31 15.87
C ALA A 63 10.25 29.56 15.56
N VAL A 64 11.07 30.04 16.52
CA VAL A 64 11.92 31.22 16.34
C VAL A 64 13.04 30.96 15.33
N PHE A 65 13.60 29.74 15.35
CA PHE A 65 14.65 29.34 14.42
C PHE A 65 14.18 29.09 12.98
N THR A 66 12.86 29.05 12.74
CA THR A 66 12.33 28.99 11.35
C THR A 66 12.49 30.29 10.59
N GLY A 67 12.72 31.41 11.29
CA GLY A 67 12.75 32.74 10.69
C GLY A 67 11.38 33.28 10.29
N PHE A 68 10.28 32.61 10.67
CA PHE A 68 8.93 33.07 10.33
C PHE A 68 8.58 34.38 11.06
N PRO A 69 8.12 35.43 10.34
CA PRO A 69 7.84 36.73 10.93
C PRO A 69 6.82 36.65 12.09
N GLY A 70 7.12 37.35 13.19
CA GLY A 70 6.23 37.43 14.35
C GLY A 70 6.11 36.15 15.19
N ALA A 71 6.87 35.09 14.89
CA ALA A 71 6.82 33.83 15.64
C ALA A 71 7.09 34.03 17.14
N PHE A 72 8.15 34.76 17.50
CA PHE A 72 8.47 35.02 18.90
C PHE A 72 7.36 35.80 19.61
N ASP A 73 6.88 36.89 19.01
CA ASP A 73 5.85 37.75 19.61
C ASP A 73 4.54 36.99 19.82
N HIS A 74 4.15 36.13 18.87
CA HIS A 74 2.99 35.25 18.98
C HIS A 74 3.12 34.28 20.16
N LEU A 75 4.23 33.56 20.26
CA LEU A 75 4.46 32.63 21.37
C LEU A 75 4.53 33.34 22.72
N ALA A 76 5.17 34.51 22.77
CA ALA A 76 5.23 35.34 23.97
C ALA A 76 3.83 35.85 24.37
N ALA A 77 2.97 36.20 23.41
CA ALA A 77 1.59 36.61 23.66
C ALA A 77 0.77 35.46 24.28
N ILE A 78 0.90 34.23 23.77
CA ILE A 78 0.26 33.04 24.39
C ILE A 78 0.79 32.85 25.81
N GLY A 79 2.10 32.95 26.01
CA GLY A 79 2.73 32.86 27.34
C GLY A 79 2.17 33.89 28.33
N ARG A 80 2.07 35.16 27.93
CA ARG A 80 1.47 36.24 28.75
C ARG A 80 0.00 35.96 29.04
N ALA A 81 -0.77 35.50 28.06
CA ALA A 81 -2.18 35.15 28.24
C ALA A 81 -2.41 33.99 29.22
N ASN A 82 -1.44 33.06 29.34
CA ASN A 82 -1.50 31.97 30.31
C ASN A 82 -1.21 32.40 31.75
N GLN A 83 -0.51 33.52 31.99
CA GLN A 83 -0.16 33.98 33.35
C GLN A 83 -1.40 34.27 34.22
N GLY A 84 -2.56 34.53 33.61
CA GLY A 84 -3.84 34.71 34.31
C GLY A 84 -4.74 33.47 34.34
N ARG A 85 -4.28 32.31 33.88
CA ARG A 85 -5.09 31.08 33.74
C ARG A 85 -4.65 29.99 34.70
N PRO A 86 -5.57 29.17 35.24
CA PRO A 86 -5.19 27.96 35.95
C PRO A 86 -4.44 27.01 35.01
N PRO A 87 -3.50 26.19 35.51
CA PRO A 87 -2.69 25.29 34.68
C PRO A 87 -3.51 24.40 33.72
N ALA A 88 -4.70 23.94 34.14
CA ALA A 88 -5.58 23.12 33.32
C ALA A 88 -6.17 23.85 32.08
N ALA A 89 -6.14 25.19 32.06
CA ALA A 89 -6.62 26.02 30.96
C ALA A 89 -5.47 26.67 30.16
N TRP A 90 -4.22 26.25 30.40
CA TRP A 90 -3.08 26.74 29.65
C TRP A 90 -3.17 26.30 28.19
N VAL A 91 -2.94 27.26 27.29
CA VAL A 91 -2.77 26.98 25.87
C VAL A 91 -1.28 26.78 25.62
N VAL A 92 -0.92 25.68 24.97
CA VAL A 92 0.48 25.43 24.61
C VAL A 92 0.97 26.57 23.70
N PRO A 93 2.08 27.27 24.03
CA PRO A 93 2.66 28.26 23.14
C PRO A 93 3.27 27.57 21.91
N ASP A 94 2.50 27.50 20.84
CA ASP A 94 2.90 26.90 19.57
C ASP A 94 2.30 27.63 18.36
N MET A 95 2.81 27.31 17.17
CA MET A 95 2.30 27.77 15.89
C MET A 95 2.42 26.66 14.83
N PRO A 96 1.66 26.71 13.73
CA PRO A 96 1.86 25.77 12.63
C PRO A 96 3.27 25.86 12.06
N ASP A 97 3.88 24.72 11.73
CA ASP A 97 5.25 24.63 11.23
C ASP A 97 5.36 25.22 9.81
N PRO A 98 5.96 26.42 9.63
CA PRO A 98 6.03 27.08 8.34
C PRO A 98 6.85 26.31 7.32
N ASP A 99 7.78 25.45 7.78
CA ASP A 99 8.64 24.67 6.89
C ASP A 99 7.93 23.42 6.35
N ALA A 100 6.82 22.98 6.96
CA ALA A 100 6.04 21.81 6.56
C ALA A 100 4.98 22.19 5.51
N ASP A 101 5.41 22.44 4.27
CA ASP A 101 4.56 22.99 3.20
C ASP A 101 3.71 21.95 2.46
N LEU A 102 4.13 20.69 2.46
CA LEU A 102 3.46 19.61 1.75
C LEU A 102 2.99 18.50 2.70
N LEU A 103 1.91 17.85 2.32
CA LEU A 103 1.42 16.59 2.87
C LEU A 103 1.75 15.48 1.86
N GLU A 104 2.53 14.48 2.24
CA GLU A 104 2.64 13.22 1.50
C GLU A 104 1.46 12.33 1.86
N ILE A 105 0.85 11.72 0.85
CA ILE A 105 -0.25 10.78 0.98
C ILE A 105 0.17 9.49 0.29
N ARG A 106 0.08 8.37 1.00
CA ARG A 106 0.32 7.04 0.46
C ARG A 106 -0.95 6.23 0.57
N VAL A 107 -1.41 5.70 -0.54
CA VAL A 107 -2.54 4.75 -0.57
C VAL A 107 -1.94 3.36 -0.62
N LEU A 108 -2.30 2.51 0.35
CA LEU A 108 -1.82 1.14 0.45
C LEU A 108 -2.99 0.16 0.40
N VAL A 109 -2.71 -1.00 -0.20
CA VAL A 109 -3.65 -2.13 -0.30
C VAL A 109 -3.06 -3.35 0.39
N GLN A 110 -3.91 -4.15 1.02
CA GLN A 110 -3.46 -5.33 1.76
C GLN A 110 -2.94 -6.40 0.80
N ALA A 111 -1.67 -6.79 0.96
CA ALA A 111 -1.04 -7.89 0.25
C ALA A 111 -1.61 -9.24 0.67
N PRO A 112 -1.50 -10.29 -0.18
CA PRO A 112 -1.86 -11.63 0.22
C PRO A 112 -1.02 -12.05 1.44
N ARG A 113 -1.63 -12.86 2.31
CA ARG A 113 -0.92 -13.39 3.48
C ARG A 113 0.31 -14.18 3.00
N PHE A 114 1.46 -13.92 3.61
CA PHE A 114 2.77 -14.52 3.26
C PHE A 114 3.44 -13.99 1.97
N ASP A 115 2.90 -12.94 1.34
CA ASP A 115 3.63 -12.25 0.28
C ASP A 115 4.73 -11.36 0.91
N PRO A 116 6.02 -11.56 0.56
CA PRO A 116 7.11 -10.74 1.08
C PRO A 116 6.97 -9.24 0.71
N ALA A 117 6.24 -8.92 -0.37
CA ALA A 117 5.97 -7.54 -0.78
C ALA A 117 5.04 -6.79 0.18
N GLY A 118 4.29 -7.50 1.04
CA GLY A 118 3.44 -6.89 2.07
C GLY A 118 4.20 -6.35 3.27
N GLY A 119 5.49 -6.68 3.43
CA GLY A 119 6.29 -6.32 4.60
C GLY A 119 5.66 -6.76 5.93
N ASP A 120 6.13 -6.17 7.03
CA ASP A 120 5.71 -6.54 8.40
C ASP A 120 4.23 -6.23 8.69
N ALA A 121 3.64 -5.26 7.96
CA ALA A 121 2.25 -4.83 8.15
C ALA A 121 1.25 -5.56 7.24
N GLY A 122 1.73 -6.29 6.22
CA GLY A 122 0.88 -6.95 5.22
C GLY A 122 0.24 -5.99 4.20
N PHE A 123 0.80 -4.81 3.98
CA PHE A 123 0.30 -3.80 3.04
C PHE A 123 1.39 -3.40 2.05
N THR A 124 1.01 -3.20 0.79
CA THR A 124 1.91 -2.67 -0.25
C THR A 124 1.42 -1.33 -0.77
N LEU A 125 2.36 -0.48 -1.20
CA LEU A 125 2.07 0.84 -1.74
C LEU A 125 1.39 0.69 -3.11
N LEU A 126 0.16 1.23 -3.24
CA LEU A 126 -0.50 1.35 -4.53
C LEU A 126 0.05 2.54 -5.31
N TYR A 127 0.03 3.72 -4.68
CA TYR A 127 0.63 4.93 -5.21
C TYR A 127 0.88 5.97 -4.12
N ARG A 128 1.71 6.96 -4.43
CA ARG A 128 1.97 8.12 -3.58
C ARG A 128 1.65 9.42 -4.32
N THR A 129 1.04 10.37 -3.61
CA THR A 129 0.76 11.72 -4.08
C THR A 129 1.09 12.75 -3.01
N THR A 130 1.03 14.04 -3.35
CA THR A 130 1.24 15.14 -2.40
C THR A 130 0.14 16.20 -2.49
N ARG A 131 -0.08 16.93 -1.41
CA ARG A 131 -0.98 18.11 -1.35
C ARG A 131 -0.24 19.26 -0.66
N ALA A 132 -0.42 20.48 -1.14
CA ALA A 132 0.11 21.65 -0.44
C ALA A 132 -0.81 22.03 0.71
N PHE A 133 -0.24 22.27 1.89
CA PHE A 133 -0.96 22.97 2.94
C PHE A 133 -1.22 24.42 2.51
N PRO A 134 -2.27 25.07 3.04
CA PRO A 134 -2.45 26.50 2.84
C PRO A 134 -1.20 27.27 3.26
N ALA A 135 -0.91 28.35 2.53
CA ALA A 135 0.18 29.25 2.87
C ALA A 135 -0.09 29.91 4.23
N LEU A 136 0.92 29.94 5.09
CA LEU A 136 0.82 30.65 6.37
C LEU A 136 1.07 32.14 6.13
N VAL A 137 0.05 32.95 6.39
CA VAL A 137 0.12 34.41 6.30
C VAL A 137 0.58 35.06 7.61
N ASP A 138 0.31 34.40 8.74
CA ASP A 138 0.67 34.83 10.09
C ASP A 138 0.80 33.60 11.02
N PRO A 139 1.40 33.72 12.21
CA PRO A 139 1.67 32.57 13.08
C PRO A 139 0.41 31.98 13.77
N ALA A 140 -0.72 32.69 13.73
CA ALA A 140 -2.01 32.25 14.26
C ALA A 140 -2.92 31.64 13.17
N ALA A 141 -2.57 31.80 11.88
CA ALA A 141 -3.39 31.39 10.75
C ALA A 141 -3.81 29.91 10.82
N PRO A 142 -5.07 29.58 10.46
CA PRO A 142 -5.53 28.20 10.41
C PRO A 142 -4.76 27.44 9.32
N ALA A 143 -4.00 26.43 9.74
CA ALA A 143 -3.17 25.61 8.86
C ALA A 143 -3.82 24.25 8.60
N VAL A 144 -5.02 24.28 8.02
CA VAL A 144 -5.85 23.09 7.80
C VAL A 144 -5.99 22.85 6.30
N LEU A 145 -5.67 21.64 5.87
CA LEU A 145 -5.92 21.16 4.52
C LEU A 145 -7.17 20.28 4.54
N ASP A 146 -8.17 20.62 3.74
CA ASP A 146 -9.30 19.74 3.47
C ASP A 146 -8.88 18.66 2.46
N LEU A 147 -9.07 17.40 2.83
CA LEU A 147 -8.75 16.24 2.02
C LEU A 147 -10.03 15.45 1.75
N THR A 148 -10.30 15.16 0.48
CA THR A 148 -11.43 14.33 0.07
C THR A 148 -10.93 13.05 -0.56
N LEU A 149 -11.54 11.91 -0.22
CA LEU A 149 -11.31 10.62 -0.86
C LEU A 149 -12.41 10.33 -1.87
N ASP A 150 -12.01 9.85 -3.05
CA ASP A 150 -12.91 9.37 -4.08
C ASP A 150 -12.78 7.85 -4.20
N TRP A 151 -13.85 7.13 -3.85
CA TRP A 151 -13.87 5.67 -3.81
C TRP A 151 -14.35 5.10 -5.13
N VAL A 152 -13.43 4.53 -5.92
CA VAL A 152 -13.69 4.05 -7.28
C VAL A 152 -13.82 2.54 -7.33
N ASP A 153 -14.76 2.06 -8.14
CA ASP A 153 -14.91 0.64 -8.43
C ASP A 153 -13.90 0.19 -9.48
N CYS A 154 -13.24 -0.93 -9.23
CA CYS A 154 -12.38 -1.60 -10.21
C CYS A 154 -12.39 -3.12 -10.01
N ALA A 155 -12.48 -3.86 -11.11
CA ALA A 155 -12.34 -5.32 -11.07
C ALA A 155 -10.89 -5.68 -10.72
N ARG A 156 -9.92 -5.03 -11.37
CA ARG A 156 -8.49 -5.13 -11.10
C ARG A 156 -7.90 -3.74 -10.85
N LEU A 157 -6.94 -3.65 -9.93
CA LEU A 157 -6.18 -2.43 -9.70
C LEU A 157 -5.49 -1.93 -10.99
N SER A 158 -5.09 -2.81 -11.90
CA SER A 158 -4.52 -2.44 -13.20
C SER A 158 -5.48 -1.76 -14.16
N ASP A 159 -6.80 -1.77 -13.89
CA ASP A 159 -7.80 -1.15 -14.74
C ASP A 159 -7.87 0.37 -14.53
N ILE A 160 -7.28 0.88 -13.44
CA ILE A 160 -7.24 2.30 -13.10
C ILE A 160 -5.83 2.83 -13.33
N ALA A 161 -5.73 3.97 -14.01
CA ALA A 161 -4.50 4.75 -14.10
C ALA A 161 -4.30 5.54 -12.79
N TRP A 162 -3.61 4.92 -11.82
CA TRP A 162 -3.33 5.57 -10.53
C TRP A 162 -2.42 6.80 -10.70
N PRO A 163 -2.58 7.84 -9.86
CA PRO A 163 -1.67 8.98 -9.87
C PRO A 163 -0.23 8.52 -9.64
N MET A 164 0.65 8.72 -10.62
CA MET A 164 2.03 8.25 -10.55
C MET A 164 2.89 9.09 -9.59
N ASP A 165 3.90 8.42 -9.03
CA ASP A 165 4.85 8.95 -8.05
C ASP A 165 5.57 10.23 -8.51
N GLY A 166 5.49 11.28 -7.68
CA GLY A 166 6.43 12.41 -7.68
C GLY A 166 6.12 13.62 -8.56
N GLY A 167 5.05 13.61 -9.35
CA GLY A 167 4.67 14.74 -10.21
C GLY A 167 3.74 15.74 -9.52
N LEU A 168 4.28 16.87 -9.03
CA LEU A 168 3.58 18.07 -8.50
C LEU A 168 2.55 17.81 -7.36
N PRO A 169 2.15 18.82 -6.58
CA PRO A 169 1.01 18.66 -5.68
C PRO A 169 -0.23 18.37 -6.53
N GLY A 170 -0.79 17.16 -6.38
CA GLY A 170 -2.04 16.83 -7.05
C GLY A 170 -3.13 17.76 -6.52
N ALA A 171 -3.99 18.28 -7.39
CA ALA A 171 -5.23 18.93 -6.96
C ALA A 171 -6.35 17.87 -6.90
N GLY A 172 -7.42 18.18 -6.17
CA GLY A 172 -8.62 17.35 -6.13
C GLY A 172 -8.53 16.11 -5.23
N PRO A 173 -9.54 15.22 -5.32
CA PRO A 173 -9.68 14.06 -4.44
C PRO A 173 -8.52 13.07 -4.55
N VAL A 174 -8.28 12.33 -3.48
CA VAL A 174 -7.39 11.16 -3.45
C VAL A 174 -8.22 9.96 -3.87
N VAL A 175 -7.85 9.33 -4.98
CA VAL A 175 -8.58 8.18 -5.52
C VAL A 175 -8.22 6.92 -4.72
N VAL A 176 -9.22 6.15 -4.30
CA VAL A 176 -9.04 4.96 -3.46
C VAL A 176 -9.88 3.80 -4.02
N PRO A 177 -9.33 2.58 -4.16
CA PRO A 177 -10.08 1.45 -4.69
C PRO A 177 -11.13 0.91 -3.70
N ARG A 178 -12.32 0.59 -4.22
CA ARG A 178 -13.33 -0.22 -3.54
C ARG A 178 -13.06 -1.72 -3.68
N GLY A 179 -13.68 -2.51 -2.82
CA GLY A 179 -13.58 -3.97 -2.77
C GLY A 179 -12.20 -4.46 -2.35
N ARG A 180 -11.43 -3.62 -1.63
CA ARG A 180 -10.07 -3.87 -1.15
C ARG A 180 -9.96 -3.47 0.30
N ASN A 181 -9.02 -4.10 1.00
CA ASN A 181 -8.58 -3.67 2.32
C ASN A 181 -7.54 -2.57 2.15
N VAL A 182 -7.86 -1.35 2.57
CA VAL A 182 -7.06 -0.14 2.32
C VAL A 182 -6.57 0.48 3.62
N ARG A 183 -5.35 1.02 3.55
CA ARG A 183 -4.81 2.00 4.50
C ARG A 183 -4.33 3.23 3.76
N VAL A 184 -4.54 4.40 4.33
CA VAL A 184 -3.95 5.65 3.84
C VAL A 184 -3.02 6.21 4.90
N LEU A 185 -1.76 6.39 4.54
CA LEU A 185 -0.77 7.02 5.40
C LEU A 185 -0.52 8.45 4.95
N VAL A 186 -0.37 9.33 5.92
CA VAL A 186 -0.11 10.75 5.71
C VAL A 186 1.08 11.19 6.55
N ARG A 187 1.91 12.07 5.99
CA ARG A 187 2.98 12.76 6.74
C ARG A 187 3.24 14.15 6.19
N ALA A 188 3.68 15.04 7.05
CA ALA A 188 4.21 16.32 6.61
C ALA A 188 5.58 16.13 5.93
N LEU A 189 5.79 16.89 4.87
CA LEU A 189 7.08 17.04 4.20
C LEU A 189 7.53 18.49 4.38
N GLY A 190 8.81 18.64 4.69
CA GLY A 190 9.47 19.94 4.67
C GLY A 190 9.68 20.44 3.24
N ARG A 191 9.76 21.76 3.10
CA ARG A 191 10.10 22.42 1.83
C ARG A 191 11.38 21.85 1.23
N ALA A 192 11.46 21.81 -0.09
CA ALA A 192 12.65 21.32 -0.79
C ALA A 192 13.80 22.34 -0.72
N ASP A 193 14.51 22.36 0.41
CA ASP A 193 15.63 23.28 0.66
C ASP A 193 16.83 22.52 1.27
N PRO A 194 17.80 22.08 0.44
CA PRO A 194 19.00 21.38 0.89
C PRO A 194 19.97 22.25 1.72
N GLY A 195 19.81 23.58 1.68
CA GLY A 195 20.62 24.51 2.47
C GLY A 195 20.11 24.65 3.90
N TYR A 196 18.79 24.51 4.06
CA TYR A 196 18.08 24.63 5.34
C TYR A 196 17.97 23.30 6.10
N PHE A 197 17.58 22.20 5.43
CA PHE A 197 17.50 20.89 6.06
C PHE A 197 18.87 20.19 6.04
N GLY A 198 19.26 19.60 7.17
CA GLY A 198 20.57 18.95 7.30
C GLY A 198 20.67 17.60 6.60
N SER A 199 19.53 16.98 6.24
CA SER A 199 19.43 15.76 5.47
C SER A 199 18.03 15.61 4.89
N GLU A 200 17.86 14.69 3.92
CA GLU A 200 16.51 14.35 3.44
C GLU A 200 15.65 13.77 4.56
N ALA A 201 16.22 12.99 5.47
CA ALA A 201 15.49 12.47 6.63
C ALA A 201 14.92 13.59 7.52
N ALA A 202 15.64 14.71 7.66
CA ALA A 202 15.16 15.89 8.38
C ALA A 202 14.03 16.65 7.66
N ARG A 203 13.73 16.30 6.42
CA ARG A 203 12.58 16.82 5.65
C ARG A 203 11.34 15.94 5.79
N LEU A 204 11.52 14.67 6.16
CA LEU A 204 10.44 13.68 6.14
C LEU A 204 9.84 13.49 7.53
N GLY A 205 8.62 13.99 7.75
CA GLY A 205 7.86 13.74 8.97
C GLY A 205 7.54 12.25 9.16
N SER A 206 7.13 11.90 10.37
CA SER A 206 6.68 10.53 10.68
C SER A 206 5.34 10.23 9.98
N PRO A 207 5.18 9.07 9.32
CA PRO A 207 3.90 8.64 8.76
C PRO A 207 2.91 8.32 9.88
N GLY A 208 1.69 8.85 9.75
CA GLY A 208 0.53 8.50 10.56
C GLY A 208 -0.59 7.92 9.69
N GLU A 209 -1.47 7.11 10.26
CA GLU A 209 -2.66 6.63 9.57
C GLU A 209 -3.71 7.75 9.49
N LEU A 210 -4.33 7.93 8.32
CA LEU A 210 -5.37 8.94 8.11
C LEU A 210 -6.61 8.62 8.97
N TRP A 211 -6.91 7.33 9.12
CA TRP A 211 -7.90 6.75 10.02
C TRP A 211 -7.30 5.52 10.72
N PRO A 212 -7.83 5.11 11.89
CA PRO A 212 -7.31 3.92 12.58
C PRO A 212 -7.60 2.63 11.80
N GLY A 213 -6.55 1.86 11.51
CA GLY A 213 -6.67 0.51 10.99
C GLY A 213 -7.09 0.40 9.52
N THR A 214 -7.67 -0.74 9.17
CA THR A 214 -8.00 -1.09 7.77
C THR A 214 -9.44 -0.76 7.46
N VAL A 215 -9.69 -0.12 6.32
CA VAL A 215 -11.04 0.17 5.81
C VAL A 215 -11.30 -0.62 4.54
N THR A 216 -12.52 -1.15 4.42
CA THR A 216 -13.00 -1.90 3.27
C THR A 216 -14.34 -1.32 2.85
N VAL A 217 -14.38 -0.68 1.69
CA VAL A 217 -15.62 -0.18 1.09
C VAL A 217 -16.06 -1.17 0.02
N PRO A 218 -17.27 -1.74 0.06
CA PRO A 218 -17.72 -2.70 -0.95
C PRO A 218 -17.89 -2.05 -2.34
N LEU A 219 -17.78 -2.86 -3.39
CA LEU A 219 -18.03 -2.45 -4.77
C LEU A 219 -19.52 -2.09 -4.95
N SER A 220 -19.82 -1.07 -5.77
CA SER A 220 -21.21 -0.66 -6.01
C SER A 220 -21.39 0.12 -7.33
N PRO A 221 -21.76 -0.54 -8.45
CA PRO A 221 -22.12 -1.96 -8.60
C PRO A 221 -20.90 -2.90 -8.73
N GLU A 222 -21.09 -4.19 -8.41
CA GLU A 222 -20.09 -5.24 -8.61
C GLU A 222 -19.87 -5.49 -10.12
N PRO A 223 -18.64 -5.39 -10.65
CA PRO A 223 -18.34 -5.76 -12.03
C PRO A 223 -18.56 -7.27 -12.28
N PRO A 224 -18.76 -7.73 -13.53
CA PRO A 224 -18.85 -9.16 -13.83
C PRO A 224 -17.71 -9.98 -13.18
N LEU A 225 -18.05 -11.05 -12.47
CA LEU A 225 -17.10 -11.83 -11.66
C LEU A 225 -16.13 -12.64 -12.51
N PHE A 226 -16.64 -13.25 -13.58
CA PHE A 226 -15.85 -14.08 -14.47
C PHE A 226 -15.39 -13.28 -15.66
N ALA A 227 -14.11 -13.43 -16.00
CA ALA A 227 -13.55 -12.88 -17.20
C ALA A 227 -14.28 -13.45 -18.43
N PRO A 228 -14.46 -12.67 -19.50
CA PRO A 228 -14.92 -13.20 -20.76
C PRO A 228 -13.94 -14.29 -21.21
N THR A 229 -14.48 -15.46 -21.52
CA THR A 229 -13.76 -16.63 -22.01
C THR A 229 -14.62 -17.29 -23.07
N THR A 230 -13.98 -17.95 -24.03
CA THR A 230 -14.70 -18.71 -25.05
C THR A 230 -15.36 -19.95 -24.44
N ASP A 231 -16.42 -20.47 -25.07
CA ASP A 231 -17.08 -21.69 -24.59
C ASP A 231 -16.12 -22.88 -24.54
N GLN A 232 -15.16 -22.95 -25.48
CA GLN A 232 -14.10 -23.97 -25.51
C GLN A 232 -13.11 -23.83 -24.36
N GLU A 233 -12.85 -22.62 -23.88
CA GLU A 233 -12.03 -22.40 -22.67
C GLU A 233 -12.81 -22.78 -21.40
N ARG A 234 -14.12 -22.51 -21.36
CA ARG A 234 -14.99 -22.79 -20.22
C ARG A 234 -15.26 -24.28 -20.05
N LEU A 235 -15.48 -24.99 -21.15
CA LEU A 235 -15.79 -26.40 -21.16
C LEU A 235 -14.89 -27.11 -22.18
N ALA A 236 -14.05 -28.00 -21.68
CA ALA A 236 -13.19 -28.84 -22.51
C ALA A 236 -13.35 -30.30 -22.11
N SER A 237 -13.36 -31.19 -23.09
CA SER A 237 -13.34 -32.63 -22.85
C SER A 237 -12.06 -33.23 -23.41
N VAL A 238 -11.33 -33.99 -22.59
CA VAL A 238 -10.08 -34.64 -22.96
C VAL A 238 -10.27 -36.15 -22.86
N PHE A 239 -9.96 -36.87 -23.93
CA PHE A 239 -9.92 -38.32 -23.93
C PHE A 239 -8.47 -38.78 -24.11
N LEU A 240 -7.93 -39.47 -23.11
CA LEU A 240 -6.56 -39.97 -23.18
C LEU A 240 -6.58 -41.41 -23.68
N GLN A 241 -5.95 -41.63 -24.82
CA GLN A 241 -5.76 -42.96 -25.36
C GLN A 241 -4.74 -43.73 -24.51
N PRO A 242 -4.90 -45.06 -24.38
CA PRO A 242 -3.91 -45.91 -23.73
C PRO A 242 -2.53 -45.65 -24.33
N GLU A 243 -1.50 -45.72 -23.49
CA GLU A 243 -0.16 -45.77 -24.02
C GLU A 243 0.03 -47.10 -24.76
N VAL A 244 -0.02 -47.05 -26.08
CA VAL A 244 0.37 -48.20 -26.89
C VAL A 244 1.86 -48.44 -26.61
N PRO A 245 2.28 -49.60 -26.08
CA PRO A 245 3.69 -49.95 -26.12
C PRO A 245 4.04 -49.95 -27.60
N ARG A 246 5.04 -49.17 -28.02
CA ARG A 246 5.57 -49.25 -29.37
C ARG A 246 6.13 -50.66 -29.54
N ALA A 247 5.31 -51.60 -30.01
CA ALA A 247 5.61 -53.03 -29.93
C ALA A 247 6.39 -53.47 -31.17
N ALA A 248 7.66 -53.84 -30.96
CA ALA A 248 8.46 -54.85 -31.68
C ALA A 248 9.92 -54.71 -31.19
N GLU A 249 10.70 -55.70 -30.78
CA GLU A 249 10.65 -57.16 -30.70
C GLU A 249 11.70 -57.55 -29.63
N THR A 250 11.48 -58.62 -28.87
CA THR A 250 12.46 -59.24 -27.95
C THR A 250 13.16 -58.32 -26.94
N ALA A 251 12.50 -58.01 -25.84
CA ALA A 251 13.16 -57.91 -24.53
C ALA A 251 12.10 -57.86 -23.44
N VAL A 252 12.41 -58.45 -22.30
CA VAL A 252 11.68 -58.32 -21.03
C VAL A 252 11.72 -56.86 -20.60
N ALA A 253 10.88 -56.01 -21.19
CA ALA A 253 10.74 -54.62 -20.81
C ALA A 253 9.80 -54.59 -19.59
N ALA A 254 10.40 -54.55 -18.41
CA ALA A 254 9.71 -54.23 -17.17
C ALA A 254 8.75 -53.06 -17.40
N ALA A 255 7.50 -53.21 -16.94
CA ALA A 255 6.49 -52.15 -16.95
C ALA A 255 7.13 -50.87 -16.41
N GLN A 256 7.42 -49.92 -17.31
CA GLN A 256 8.13 -48.72 -16.93
C GLN A 256 7.19 -47.82 -16.13
N PRO A 257 7.56 -47.38 -14.91
CA PRO A 257 6.78 -46.41 -14.13
C PRO A 257 6.68 -45.01 -14.78
N GLY A 258 7.17 -44.84 -16.02
CA GLY A 258 7.09 -43.60 -16.79
C GLY A 258 5.83 -43.42 -17.62
N ALA A 259 5.12 -44.51 -17.95
CA ALA A 259 3.93 -44.46 -18.81
C ALA A 259 2.79 -43.64 -18.19
N THR A 260 2.55 -43.86 -16.89
CA THR A 260 1.54 -43.13 -16.13
C THR A 260 1.91 -41.66 -15.89
N LYS A 261 3.19 -41.30 -15.83
CA LYS A 261 3.62 -39.89 -15.71
C LYS A 261 3.33 -39.12 -16.99
N LEU A 262 3.58 -39.75 -18.15
CA LEU A 262 3.37 -39.13 -19.46
C LEU A 262 1.90 -38.83 -19.74
N MET A 263 0.96 -39.66 -19.24
CA MET A 263 -0.48 -39.37 -19.33
C MET A 263 -0.89 -38.10 -18.58
N VAL A 264 -0.36 -37.90 -17.36
CA VAL A 264 -0.61 -36.67 -16.59
C VAL A 264 0.01 -35.46 -17.28
N THR A 265 1.21 -35.61 -17.85
CA THR A 265 1.84 -34.55 -18.65
C THR A 265 1.02 -34.20 -19.90
N ARG A 266 0.45 -35.18 -20.59
CA ARG A 266 -0.45 -34.95 -21.75
C ARG A 266 -1.74 -34.26 -21.34
N LEU A 267 -2.33 -34.66 -20.21
CA LEU A 267 -3.49 -33.97 -19.65
C LEU A 267 -3.17 -32.51 -19.35
N ALA A 268 -2.04 -32.26 -18.70
CA ALA A 268 -1.60 -30.90 -18.40
C ALA A 268 -1.40 -30.07 -19.66
N ALA A 269 -0.74 -30.62 -20.68
CA ALA A 269 -0.55 -29.95 -21.97
C ALA A 269 -1.89 -29.64 -22.67
N ALA A 270 -2.85 -30.57 -22.67
CA ALA A 270 -4.17 -30.37 -23.25
C ALA A 270 -5.02 -29.32 -22.51
N THR A 271 -4.72 -29.10 -21.23
CA THR A 271 -5.51 -28.24 -20.34
C THR A 271 -4.82 -26.93 -19.98
N GLY A 272 -3.58 -26.72 -20.40
CA GLY A 272 -2.78 -25.53 -20.07
C GLY A 272 -2.34 -25.49 -18.61
N LEU A 273 -2.18 -26.65 -17.98
CA LEU A 273 -1.67 -26.84 -16.63
C LEU A 273 -0.19 -27.25 -16.67
N VAL A 274 0.43 -27.27 -15.50
CA VAL A 274 1.77 -27.83 -15.29
C VAL A 274 1.62 -29.18 -14.60
N ALA A 275 2.39 -30.18 -15.01
CA ALA A 275 2.44 -31.48 -14.36
C ALA A 275 3.83 -31.76 -13.80
N GLU A 276 3.90 -32.20 -12.55
CA GLU A 276 5.11 -32.70 -11.91
C GLU A 276 4.76 -33.92 -11.05
N ASP A 277 5.42 -35.05 -11.31
CA ASP A 277 5.25 -36.31 -10.57
C ASP A 277 3.80 -36.74 -10.27
N GLY A 278 2.92 -36.63 -11.27
CA GLY A 278 1.51 -37.03 -11.14
C GLY A 278 0.61 -36.00 -10.46
N THR A 279 1.15 -34.82 -10.16
CA THR A 279 0.43 -33.67 -9.61
C THR A 279 0.26 -32.59 -10.66
N LEU A 280 -0.95 -32.04 -10.75
CA LEU A 280 -1.31 -30.92 -11.61
C LEU A 280 -1.28 -29.61 -10.82
N TYR A 281 -0.71 -28.58 -11.44
CA TYR A 281 -0.56 -27.24 -10.90
C TYR A 281 -1.06 -26.20 -11.91
N GLY A 282 -1.45 -25.03 -11.39
CA GLY A 282 -1.60 -23.84 -12.21
C GLY A 282 -0.26 -23.35 -12.76
N VAL A 283 -0.32 -22.57 -13.84
CA VAL A 283 0.88 -21.88 -14.35
C VAL A 283 1.35 -20.78 -13.38
N PRO A 284 2.67 -20.53 -13.27
CA PRO A 284 3.20 -19.44 -12.45
C PRO A 284 2.55 -18.09 -12.76
N GLY A 285 2.33 -17.26 -11.72
CA GLY A 285 1.67 -15.97 -11.84
C GLY A 285 0.14 -16.02 -11.89
N ARG A 286 -0.47 -17.21 -11.79
CA ARG A 286 -1.91 -17.38 -11.66
C ARG A 286 -2.26 -18.28 -10.48
N ARG A 287 -3.19 -17.85 -9.64
CA ARG A 287 -3.78 -18.72 -8.64
C ARG A 287 -4.82 -19.61 -9.31
N THR A 288 -4.58 -20.92 -9.31
CA THR A 288 -5.52 -21.93 -9.80
C THR A 288 -6.04 -22.72 -8.62
N VAL A 289 -7.35 -22.96 -8.58
CA VAL A 289 -7.99 -23.80 -7.54
C VAL A 289 -8.66 -24.97 -8.24
N PHE A 290 -8.38 -26.17 -7.77
CA PHE A 290 -8.90 -27.40 -8.35
C PHE A 290 -10.11 -27.91 -7.58
N GLY A 291 -11.09 -28.41 -8.33
CA GLY A 291 -12.12 -29.35 -7.86
C GLY A 291 -12.08 -30.57 -8.77
N CYS A 292 -12.21 -31.76 -8.19
CA CYS A 292 -12.17 -33.00 -8.95
C CYS A 292 -13.19 -34.00 -8.39
N ALA A 293 -13.81 -34.76 -9.29
CA ALA A 293 -14.76 -35.83 -8.95
C ALA A 293 -14.58 -36.99 -9.93
N GLY A 294 -14.90 -38.21 -9.49
CA GLY A 294 -14.86 -39.42 -10.32
C GLY A 294 -13.48 -40.09 -10.47
N LEU A 295 -12.39 -39.38 -10.19
CA LEU A 295 -11.03 -39.94 -10.11
C LEU A 295 -10.57 -40.10 -8.67
N LYS A 296 -9.70 -41.08 -8.39
CA LYS A 296 -8.97 -41.14 -7.12
C LYS A 296 -7.89 -40.07 -7.10
N HIS A 297 -8.07 -39.10 -6.21
CA HIS A 297 -7.24 -37.92 -6.16
C HIS A 297 -7.08 -37.39 -4.74
N HIS A 298 -6.09 -36.52 -4.58
CA HIS A 298 -5.85 -35.71 -3.40
C HIS A 298 -5.74 -34.25 -3.82
N LEU A 299 -6.46 -33.36 -3.13
CA LEU A 299 -6.33 -31.91 -3.29
C LEU A 299 -5.44 -31.35 -2.19
N ALA A 300 -4.54 -30.43 -2.53
CA ALA A 300 -3.83 -29.67 -1.52
C ALA A 300 -4.82 -28.91 -0.61
N PRO A 301 -4.48 -28.64 0.67
CA PRO A 301 -5.39 -27.96 1.60
C PRO A 301 -5.92 -26.60 1.14
N ASP A 302 -5.17 -25.90 0.28
CA ASP A 302 -5.53 -24.63 -0.33
C ASP A 302 -6.20 -24.77 -1.72
N GLY A 303 -6.37 -26.02 -2.19
CA GLY A 303 -6.87 -26.38 -3.50
C GLY A 303 -5.92 -26.06 -4.66
N GLY A 304 -4.67 -25.64 -4.37
CA GLY A 304 -3.72 -25.15 -5.38
C GLY A 304 -3.08 -26.23 -6.25
N ALA A 305 -3.21 -27.50 -5.86
CA ALA A 305 -2.67 -28.64 -6.58
C ALA A 305 -3.63 -29.84 -6.52
N LEU A 306 -3.66 -30.62 -7.60
CA LEU A 306 -4.43 -31.85 -7.73
C LEU A 306 -3.49 -33.03 -8.02
N THR A 307 -3.29 -33.90 -7.03
CA THR A 307 -2.49 -35.11 -7.17
C THR A 307 -3.39 -36.29 -7.53
N LEU A 308 -3.11 -36.96 -8.64
CA LEU A 308 -3.83 -38.16 -9.03
C LEU A 308 -3.18 -39.40 -8.38
N THR A 309 -3.97 -40.16 -7.62
CA THR A 309 -3.45 -41.31 -6.86
C THR A 309 -3.12 -42.50 -7.76
N SER A 310 -3.83 -42.64 -8.88
CA SER A 310 -3.61 -43.70 -9.86
C SER A 310 -3.79 -43.14 -11.27
N PRO A 311 -2.71 -42.77 -11.98
CA PRO A 311 -2.85 -42.20 -13.32
C PRO A 311 -3.36 -43.18 -14.38
N VAL A 312 -3.42 -44.49 -14.09
CA VAL A 312 -4.09 -45.50 -14.94
C VAL A 312 -5.59 -45.20 -15.08
N GLU A 313 -6.22 -44.52 -14.11
CA GLU A 313 -7.63 -44.12 -14.19
C GLU A 313 -7.90 -43.07 -15.27
N LEU A 314 -6.85 -42.50 -15.87
CA LEU A 314 -6.96 -41.58 -16.99
C LEU A 314 -7.13 -42.31 -18.33
N GLU A 315 -6.83 -43.61 -18.40
CA GLU A 315 -6.91 -44.39 -19.64
C GLU A 315 -8.36 -44.62 -20.06
N GLN A 316 -8.67 -44.30 -21.31
CA GLN A 316 -9.97 -44.59 -21.94
C GLN A 316 -11.18 -43.95 -21.22
N VAL A 317 -10.95 -42.87 -20.48
CA VAL A 317 -12.01 -42.11 -19.82
C VAL A 317 -12.09 -40.71 -20.43
N TRP A 318 -13.32 -40.21 -20.58
CA TRP A 318 -13.56 -38.80 -20.91
C TRP A 318 -13.44 -37.94 -19.66
N LEU A 319 -12.49 -37.01 -19.69
CA LEU A 319 -12.27 -36.02 -18.65
C LEU A 319 -12.96 -34.73 -19.07
N ASN A 320 -14.00 -34.33 -18.33
CA ASN A 320 -14.72 -33.09 -18.58
C ASN A 320 -14.20 -32.01 -17.64
N LEU A 321 -13.70 -30.91 -18.20
CA LEU A 321 -13.11 -29.81 -17.47
C LEU A 321 -14.01 -28.59 -17.58
N VAL A 322 -14.43 -28.06 -16.44
CA VAL A 322 -15.07 -26.76 -16.33
C VAL A 322 -14.04 -25.76 -15.80
N ARG A 323 -13.79 -24.69 -16.55
CA ARG A 323 -12.84 -23.63 -16.15
C ARG A 323 -13.57 -22.31 -16.01
N LEU A 324 -13.44 -21.72 -14.84
CA LEU A 324 -13.95 -20.38 -14.55
C LEU A 324 -12.75 -19.50 -14.21
N ARG A 325 -12.56 -18.42 -14.97
CA ARG A 325 -11.50 -17.44 -14.72
C ARG A 325 -12.12 -16.27 -13.97
N LEU A 326 -11.73 -16.09 -12.71
CA LEU A 326 -12.09 -14.89 -11.95
C LEU A 326 -11.37 -13.68 -12.53
N ASP A 327 -12.09 -12.59 -12.83
CA ASP A 327 -11.52 -11.34 -13.30
C ASP A 327 -11.24 -10.41 -12.12
N ARG A 328 -10.39 -10.87 -11.20
CA ARG A 328 -10.05 -10.17 -9.97
C ARG A 328 -8.55 -10.26 -9.73
N ASP A 329 -7.99 -9.20 -9.17
CA ASP A 329 -6.61 -9.23 -8.71
C ASP A 329 -6.49 -9.85 -7.30
N TRP A 330 -5.24 -10.02 -6.86
CA TRP A 330 -4.86 -10.65 -5.59
C TRP A 330 -5.33 -9.91 -4.33
N SER A 331 -5.69 -8.62 -4.44
CA SER A 331 -6.10 -7.78 -3.30
C SER A 331 -7.62 -7.74 -3.09
N TRP A 332 -8.40 -8.30 -4.02
CA TRP A 332 -9.86 -8.25 -3.98
C TRP A 332 -10.43 -9.00 -2.77
N THR A 333 -11.33 -8.35 -2.04
CA THR A 333 -11.93 -8.84 -0.79
C THR A 333 -13.45 -8.99 -0.86
N GLY A 334 -14.01 -9.19 -2.06
CA GLY A 334 -15.46 -9.19 -2.30
C GLY A 334 -16.20 -10.48 -1.94
N LEU A 335 -15.52 -11.56 -1.56
CA LEU A 335 -16.17 -12.83 -1.19
C LEU A 335 -16.13 -13.05 0.32
N SER A 336 -17.31 -13.27 0.91
CA SER A 336 -17.44 -13.87 2.24
C SER A 336 -17.08 -15.35 2.18
N SER A 337 -16.50 -15.90 3.26
CA SER A 337 -16.23 -17.34 3.34
C SER A 337 -17.51 -18.15 3.59
N PRO A 338 -17.74 -19.29 2.90
CA PRO A 338 -16.94 -19.84 1.82
C PRO A 338 -17.11 -19.03 0.52
N ALA A 339 -15.98 -18.66 -0.07
CA ALA A 339 -15.93 -17.72 -1.19
C ALA A 339 -16.46 -18.32 -2.50
N VAL A 340 -16.16 -19.60 -2.73
CA VAL A 340 -16.67 -20.39 -3.84
C VAL A 340 -16.93 -21.80 -3.31
N THR A 341 -18.14 -22.30 -3.51
CA THR A 341 -18.50 -23.69 -3.20
C THR A 341 -18.84 -24.38 -4.52
N VAL A 342 -18.12 -25.44 -4.84
CA VAL A 342 -18.46 -26.33 -5.96
C VAL A 342 -19.21 -27.52 -5.36
N SER A 343 -20.52 -27.57 -5.55
CA SER A 343 -21.35 -28.70 -5.14
C SER A 343 -21.87 -29.45 -6.36
N ARG A 344 -22.19 -30.73 -6.16
CA ARG A 344 -22.91 -31.56 -7.13
C ARG A 344 -24.34 -31.06 -7.33
#